data_AF-A0A4D4KTT3-F1
#
_entry.id   AF-A0A4D4KTT3-F1
#
_cell.length_a   1.000
_cell.length_b   1.000
_cell.length_c   1.000
_cell.angle_alpha   90.00
_cell.angle_beta   90.00
_cell.angle_gamma   90.00
#
_symmetry.space_group_name_H-M   'P 1'
#
loop_
_entity.id
_entity.type
_entity.pdbx_description
1 polymer ?
#
loop_
_entity_poly.entity_id
_entity_poly.type
_entity_poly.pdbx_seq_one_letter_code
_entity_poly.pdbx_strand_id
1 'polypeptide(L)'
;MPGPDDMPWTTYLINPHGDRHLGFNEDEGRYYRLWQHKAPEPLHTGDAIFLRPSDIDQIVKYAMIWVRNHPDNPRGYKLIDEMAAGAKGLVMHFAQAARHPSQGG
;
A
#
# COMPACT_ATOMS: atom_id res chain seq x y z
N MET A 1 6.93 -14.24 -14.98
CA MET A 1 5.88 -13.56 -14.20
C MET A 1 4.97 -14.63 -13.63
N PRO A 2 4.51 -14.56 -12.36
CA PRO A 2 3.27 -15.24 -12.02
C PRO A 2 2.20 -14.63 -12.93
N GLY A 3 1.47 -15.46 -13.65
CA GLY A 3 0.33 -14.98 -14.42
C GLY A 3 -0.74 -14.39 -13.49
N PRO A 4 -1.74 -13.68 -14.03
CA PRO A 4 -2.93 -13.30 -13.27
C PRO A 4 -3.57 -14.47 -12.50
N ASP A 5 -3.41 -15.69 -13.02
CA ASP A 5 -3.93 -16.94 -12.45
C ASP A 5 -3.08 -17.52 -11.30
N ASP A 6 -1.85 -17.03 -11.10
CA ASP A 6 -0.92 -17.51 -10.07
C ASP A 6 -0.94 -16.65 -8.79
N MET A 7 -1.85 -15.68 -8.72
CA MET A 7 -1.83 -14.70 -7.64
C MET A 7 -2.67 -15.18 -6.43
N PRO A 8 -2.21 -14.94 -5.18
CA PRO A 8 -2.77 -15.58 -3.96
C PRO A 8 -4.11 -15.05 -3.43
N TRP A 9 -4.55 -13.89 -3.90
CA TRP A 9 -5.78 -13.14 -3.54
C TRP A 9 -6.64 -12.73 -4.77
N THR A 10 -7.56 -11.79 -4.60
CA THR A 10 -8.44 -11.26 -5.66
C THR A 10 -8.17 -9.79 -5.99
N THR A 11 -7.53 -9.07 -5.06
CA THR A 11 -7.33 -7.62 -5.13
C THR A 11 -5.85 -7.27 -5.28
N TYR A 12 -5.50 -6.61 -6.40
CA TYR A 12 -4.11 -6.34 -6.78
C TYR A 12 -3.92 -5.00 -7.48
N LEU A 13 -2.72 -4.44 -7.29
CA LEU A 13 -2.23 -3.28 -8.02
C LEU A 13 -0.97 -3.70 -8.78
N ILE A 14 -1.17 -4.03 -10.06
CA ILE A 14 -0.10 -4.36 -10.99
C ILE A 14 0.06 -3.22 -11.99
N ASN A 15 1.30 -2.75 -12.21
CA ASN A 15 1.56 -1.86 -13.33
C ASN A 15 1.82 -2.67 -14.62
N PRO A 16 1.59 -2.09 -15.80
CA PRO A 16 1.83 -2.75 -17.09
C PRO A 16 3.28 -3.20 -17.31
N HIS A 17 4.23 -2.61 -16.57
CA HIS A 17 5.64 -2.97 -16.62
C HIS A 17 6.00 -4.16 -15.71
N GLY A 18 5.07 -4.64 -14.87
CA GLY A 18 5.26 -5.80 -14.01
C GLY A 18 6.12 -5.58 -12.77
N ASP A 19 6.52 -4.34 -12.48
CA ASP A 19 7.37 -4.01 -11.32
C ASP A 19 6.57 -3.75 -10.04
N ARG A 20 5.27 -3.46 -10.16
CA ARG A 20 4.40 -3.16 -9.02
C ARG A 20 3.59 -4.38 -8.67
N HIS A 21 3.70 -4.75 -7.41
CA HIS A 21 3.32 -6.04 -6.90
C HIS A 21 2.67 -5.84 -5.53
N LEU A 22 1.57 -5.08 -5.45
CA LEU A 22 0.84 -4.94 -4.20
C LEU A 22 -0.42 -5.80 -4.27
N GLY A 23 -0.58 -6.70 -3.30
CA GLY A 23 -1.79 -7.47 -3.09
C GLY A 23 -2.46 -7.07 -1.78
N PHE A 24 -3.78 -7.08 -1.77
CA PHE A 24 -4.55 -6.94 -0.53
C PHE A 24 -5.13 -8.31 -0.16
N ASN A 25 -4.74 -8.82 1.00
CA ASN A 25 -5.33 -10.01 1.58
C ASN A 25 -6.62 -9.61 2.30
N GLU A 26 -7.75 -10.02 1.73
CA GLU A 26 -9.09 -9.71 2.24
C GLU A 26 -9.43 -10.47 3.53
N ASP A 27 -8.80 -11.62 3.79
CA ASP A 27 -9.02 -12.36 5.04
C ASP A 27 -8.30 -11.68 6.22
N GLU A 28 -7.13 -11.10 5.95
CA GLU A 28 -6.27 -10.49 6.97
C GLU A 28 -6.37 -8.97 7.06
N GLY A 29 -7.09 -8.32 6.12
CA GLY A 29 -7.14 -6.87 6.00
C GLY A 29 -5.74 -6.26 5.88
N ARG A 30 -4.87 -6.85 5.06
CA ARG A 30 -3.43 -6.50 5.04
C ARG A 30 -2.88 -6.42 3.64
N TYR A 31 -2.04 -5.41 3.42
CA TYR A 31 -1.27 -5.27 2.20
C TYR A 31 0.01 -6.10 2.24
N TYR A 32 0.34 -6.68 1.10
CA TYR A 32 1.50 -7.52 0.90
C TYR A 32 2.24 -7.10 -0.36
N ARG A 33 3.56 -7.06 -0.27
CA ARG A 33 4.43 -7.01 -1.44
C ARG A 33 4.51 -8.41 -2.04
N LEU A 34 4.09 -8.52 -3.28
CA LEU A 34 4.23 -9.72 -4.11
C LEU A 34 5.60 -9.71 -4.77
N TRP A 35 6.04 -10.89 -5.16
CA TRP A 35 7.34 -11.09 -5.79
C TRP A 35 7.22 -12.20 -6.83
N GLN A 36 8.05 -12.14 -7.87
CA GLN A 36 8.02 -13.14 -8.95
C GLN A 36 8.49 -14.52 -8.49
N HIS A 37 9.47 -14.58 -7.58
CA HIS A 37 10.20 -15.80 -7.24
C HIS A 37 10.32 -16.05 -5.73
N LYS A 38 9.51 -15.37 -4.91
CA LYS A 38 9.46 -15.61 -3.46
C LYS A 38 8.06 -15.36 -2.92
N ALA A 39 7.84 -15.84 -1.69
CA ALA A 39 6.56 -15.69 -1.01
C ALA A 39 6.18 -14.20 -0.82
N PRO A 40 4.88 -13.88 -0.81
CA PRO A 40 4.41 -12.56 -0.42
C PRO A 40 4.93 -12.14 0.95
N GLU A 41 5.30 -10.86 1.08
CA GLU A 41 5.79 -10.30 2.34
C GLU A 41 4.83 -9.22 2.82
N PRO A 42 4.43 -9.21 4.11
CA PRO A 42 3.63 -8.13 4.67
C PRO A 42 4.27 -6.77 4.36
N LEU A 43 3.49 -5.84 3.83
CA LEU A 43 3.98 -4.48 3.64
C LEU A 43 3.94 -3.74 4.98
N HIS A 44 5.08 -3.27 5.46
CA HIS A 44 5.17 -2.53 6.71
C HIS A 44 5.02 -1.03 6.48
N THR A 45 4.45 -0.35 7.48
CA THR A 45 4.37 1.11 7.52
C THR A 45 5.77 1.72 7.50
N GLY A 46 6.12 2.39 6.40
CA GLY A 46 7.45 2.98 6.18
C GLY A 46 8.21 2.33 5.04
N ASP A 47 7.77 1.18 4.54
CA ASP A 47 8.33 0.59 3.33
C ASP A 47 7.97 1.44 2.12
N ALA A 48 8.99 1.89 1.39
CA ALA A 48 8.79 2.59 0.14
C ALA A 48 8.42 1.58 -0.96
N ILE A 49 7.30 1.84 -1.63
CA ILE A 49 6.91 1.15 -2.85
C ILE A 49 6.57 2.21 -3.88
N PHE A 50 7.05 2.01 -5.12
CA PHE A 50 6.75 2.95 -6.19
C PHE A 50 5.30 2.76 -6.64
N LEU A 51 4.41 3.70 -6.33
CA LEU A 51 2.99 3.69 -6.69
C LEU A 51 2.66 4.78 -7.71
N ARG A 52 1.68 4.54 -8.58
CA ARG A 52 1.10 5.60 -9.40
C ARG A 52 0.13 6.38 -8.50
N PRO A 53 -0.13 7.66 -8.77
CA PRO A 53 -1.13 8.41 -8.02
C PRO A 53 -2.50 7.71 -7.98
N SER A 54 -2.92 7.07 -9.08
CA SER A 54 -4.16 6.29 -9.16
C SER A 54 -4.20 5.07 -8.23
N ASP A 55 -3.03 4.51 -7.90
CA ASP A 55 -2.93 3.33 -7.03
C ASP A 55 -3.19 3.74 -5.57
N ILE A 56 -2.87 4.98 -5.18
CA ILE A 56 -3.10 5.51 -3.82
C ILE A 56 -4.60 5.54 -3.49
N ASP A 57 -5.42 6.02 -4.42
CA ASP A 57 -6.88 6.05 -4.26
C ASP A 57 -7.46 4.64 -4.09
N GLN A 58 -6.97 3.67 -4.85
CA GLN A 58 -7.39 2.26 -4.71
C GLN A 58 -6.97 1.68 -3.35
N ILE A 59 -5.76 1.98 -2.88
CA ILE A 59 -5.27 1.54 -1.57
C ILE A 59 -6.18 2.06 -0.44
N VAL A 60 -6.52 3.34 -0.48
CA VAL A 60 -7.41 3.96 0.50
C VAL A 60 -8.79 3.31 0.43
N LYS A 61 -9.35 3.12 -0.77
CA LYS A 61 -10.68 2.52 -0.96
C LYS A 61 -10.75 1.09 -0.43
N TYR A 62 -9.81 0.22 -0.80
CA TYR A 62 -9.83 -1.18 -0.32
C TYR A 62 -9.69 -1.24 1.20
N ALA A 63 -8.81 -0.43 1.79
CA ALA A 63 -8.66 -0.38 3.24
C ALA A 63 -9.96 0.06 3.94
N MET A 64 -10.58 1.14 3.48
CA MET A 64 -11.80 1.67 4.09
C MET A 64 -13.02 0.75 3.87
N ILE A 65 -13.14 0.11 2.71
CA ILE A 65 -14.16 -0.90 2.46
C ILE A 65 -13.99 -2.08 3.41
N TRP A 66 -12.75 -2.57 3.58
CA TRP A 66 -12.47 -3.68 4.47
C TRP A 66 -12.82 -3.35 5.92
N VAL A 67 -12.39 -2.19 6.44
CA VAL A 67 -12.73 -1.71 7.79
C VAL A 67 -14.24 -1.63 7.99
N ARG A 68 -14.96 -1.06 7.01
CA ARG A 68 -16.42 -0.93 7.05
C ARG A 68 -17.11 -2.30 7.12
N ASN A 69 -16.58 -3.29 6.41
CA ASN A 69 -17.15 -4.64 6.35
C ASN A 69 -16.75 -5.51 7.57
N HIS A 70 -15.78 -5.07 8.38
CA HIS A 70 -15.29 -5.78 9.55
C HIS A 70 -15.27 -4.87 10.80
N PRO A 71 -16.42 -4.33 11.24
CA PRO A 71 -16.48 -3.28 12.25
C PRO A 71 -15.94 -3.71 13.62
N ASP A 72 -16.08 -4.98 13.97
CA ASP A 72 -15.64 -5.52 15.27
C ASP A 72 -14.23 -6.13 15.23
N ASN A 73 -13.57 -6.13 14.06
CA ASN A 73 -12.25 -6.72 13.93
C ASN A 73 -11.15 -5.73 14.38
N PRO A 74 -10.36 -6.04 15.44
CA PRO A 74 -9.31 -5.14 15.93
C PRO A 74 -8.24 -4.78 14.89
N ARG A 75 -8.10 -5.59 13.84
CA ARG A 75 -7.22 -5.30 12.69
C ARG A 75 -7.62 -4.01 11.97
N GLY A 76 -8.91 -3.65 11.97
CA GLY A 76 -9.42 -2.44 11.32
C GLY A 76 -8.76 -1.17 11.88
N TYR A 77 -8.64 -1.06 13.20
CA TYR A 77 -7.92 0.06 13.84
C TYR A 77 -6.46 0.11 13.40
N LYS A 78 -5.77 -1.03 13.38
CA LYS A 78 -4.38 -1.11 12.91
C LYS A 78 -4.26 -0.67 11.45
N LEU A 79 -5.22 -1.04 10.60
CA LEU A 79 -5.21 -0.67 9.19
C LEU A 79 -5.40 0.84 9.02
N ILE A 80 -6.28 1.46 9.81
CA ILE A 80 -6.44 2.93 9.83
C ILE A 80 -5.13 3.61 10.30
N ASP A 81 -4.50 3.09 11.36
CA ASP A 81 -3.25 3.64 11.88
C ASP A 81 -2.10 3.54 10.87
N GLU A 82 -1.99 2.41 10.15
CA GLU A 82 -1.03 2.21 9.07
C GLU A 82 -1.23 3.25 7.95
N MET A 83 -2.48 3.50 7.55
CA MET A 83 -2.82 4.53 6.55
C MET A 83 -2.50 5.95 7.04
N ALA A 84 -2.86 6.27 8.29
CA ALA A 84 -2.58 7.57 8.90
C ALA A 84 -1.07 7.84 9.00
N ALA A 85 -0.29 6.81 9.37
CA ALA A 85 1.16 6.90 9.43
C ALA A 85 1.80 7.11 8.04
N GLY A 86 1.29 6.43 7.00
CA GLY A 86 1.70 6.68 5.61
C GLY A 86 1.42 8.12 5.16
N ALA A 87 0.22 8.63 5.45
CA ALA A 87 -0.15 10.01 5.15
C ALA A 87 0.73 11.02 5.90
N LYS A 88 1.02 10.77 7.19
CA LYS A 88 1.97 11.56 7.98
C LYS A 88 3.36 11.56 7.35
N GLY A 89 3.84 10.42 6.88
CA GLY A 89 5.13 10.30 6.18
C GLY A 89 5.21 11.21 4.96
N LEU A 90 4.17 11.23 4.13
CA LEU A 90 4.06 12.12 2.96
C LEU A 90 4.06 13.60 3.36
N VAL A 91 3.25 13.99 4.35
CA VAL A 91 3.21 15.38 4.85
C VAL A 91 4.57 15.82 5.37
N MET A 92 5.24 14.96 6.13
CA MET A 92 6.58 15.24 6.67
C MET A 92 7.62 15.37 5.56
N HIS A 93 7.58 14.52 4.53
CA HIS A 93 8.47 14.61 3.37
C HIS A 93 8.33 15.96 2.66
N PHE A 94 7.10 16.39 2.34
CA PHE A 94 6.88 17.69 1.70
C PHE A 94 7.22 18.87 2.61
N ALA A 95 6.93 18.77 3.92
CA ALA A 95 7.31 19.80 4.88
C ALA A 95 8.84 19.95 4.99
N GLN A 96 9.59 18.85 4.91
CA GLN A 96 11.05 18.87 4.86
C GLN A 96 11.57 19.45 3.54
N ALA A 97 11.02 19.01 2.41
CA ALA A 97 11.38 19.54 1.09
C ALA A 97 11.14 21.06 0.99
N ALA A 98 10.04 21.57 1.56
CA ALA A 98 9.76 23.00 1.59
C ALA A 98 10.71 23.81 2.50
N ARG A 99 11.31 23.17 3.52
CA ARG A 99 12.30 23.80 4.42
C ARG A 99 13.72 23.79 3.86
N HIS A 100 13.99 22.90 2.90
CA HIS A 100 15.24 22.85 2.14
C HIS A 100 14.94 23.12 0.67
N PRO A 101 14.49 24.34 0.30
CA PRO A 101 14.44 24.69 -1.11
C PRO A 101 15.87 24.53 -1.64
N SER A 102 16.01 23.72 -2.68
CA SER A 102 17.29 23.38 -3.28
C SER A 102 18.15 24.64 -3.44
N GLN A 103 19.32 24.66 -2.81
CA GLN A 103 20.40 25.49 -3.32
C GLN A 103 20.73 24.95 -4.71
N GLY A 104 20.21 25.59 -5.75
CA GLY A 104 20.48 25.18 -7.13
C GLY A 104 19.68 25.98 -8.15
N GLY A 105 20.36 26.97 -8.76
CA GLY A 105 19.91 27.70 -9.95
C GLY A 105 20.09 29.20 -9.82
#